data_AF-A0A5D2LKZ1-F1
#
_entry.id   AF-A0A5D2LKZ1-F1
#
_cell.length_a   1.000
_cell.length_b   1.000
_cell.length_c   1.000
_cell.angle_alpha   90.00
_cell.angle_beta   90.00
_cell.angle_gamma   90.00
#
_symmetry.space_group_name_H-M   'P 1'
#
loop_
_entity.id
_entity.type
_entity.pdbx_description
1 polymer ?
#
loop_
_entity_poly.entity_id
_entity_poly.type
_entity_poly.pdbx_seq_one_letter_code
_entity_poly.pdbx_strand_id
1 'polypeptide(L)'
;MGSKRRSFSNSSSIADQNIDKKLREAIDNDNNTISDNPLLQDIKDDPSKIEAMTIQQLRTALRTAGIPPKGLKRELVSALQSYLAKEIDGAGESSLLADKQDPSSNSDKRISMMMETKSVEDQVQDANSFSKVSKVQQSRRTVKQLQIKGKTVDVNAKMVATEQKKSACASGRMTSLTKKKASSDVDSKYVSAKNRDTLPVNLSEPWTILAHKKPQKGWIAYNPRTMRRSLPTENTKFVKILSWNVNGLRALLKLEGFSAMELAKQENFDVLCLQETKLQEKDVESIKQSLIEGYENSFWACSNTRLGYSGTAIISRIKPLSVRYGLGMSDHDSEGRVVIAEFDSFYLLSVYVPNSGDGLRRLTYRITEWDPSLSNYIKELEKSKAVILTGDFNCAHEEIDIYNPAGNRRSAGFTIEERQSFSTNFLSRGFVDTFRKQNPDVVGYTYWGYRHGARKGNKGWRLDYFLVSDAIADDVHDSFILPDVIGSDHCPIGLVLKL
;
A
#
# COMPACT_ATOMS: atom_id res chain seq x y z
N MET A 1 -53.40 -4.07 -40.86
CA MET A 1 -54.05 -5.38 -41.08
C MET A 1 -53.00 -6.48 -41.03
N GLY A 2 -53.38 -7.72 -40.69
CA GLY A 2 -52.56 -8.92 -40.99
C GLY A 2 -51.52 -9.34 -39.95
N SER A 3 -51.98 -9.88 -38.80
CA SER A 3 -51.12 -10.58 -37.85
C SER A 3 -50.64 -11.93 -38.40
N LYS A 4 -49.36 -12.26 -38.25
CA LYS A 4 -48.86 -13.65 -38.29
C LYS A 4 -47.95 -13.92 -37.10
N ARG A 5 -48.53 -14.56 -36.07
CA ARG A 5 -47.80 -15.19 -34.97
C ARG A 5 -46.80 -16.22 -35.54
N ARG A 6 -45.56 -16.20 -35.03
CA ARG A 6 -44.68 -17.39 -35.02
C ARG A 6 -44.54 -17.85 -33.58
N SER A 7 -44.71 -19.15 -33.38
CA SER A 7 -44.59 -19.83 -32.10
C SER A 7 -43.14 -19.92 -31.65
N PHE A 8 -42.85 -19.50 -30.43
CA PHE A 8 -41.63 -19.93 -29.72
C PHE A 8 -41.90 -21.30 -29.09
N SER A 9 -41.12 -22.30 -29.48
CA SER A 9 -41.10 -23.62 -28.85
C SER A 9 -40.10 -23.62 -27.70
N ASN A 10 -40.53 -24.06 -26.51
CA ASN A 10 -39.64 -24.22 -25.34
C ASN A 10 -38.51 -25.21 -25.64
N SER A 11 -37.27 -24.81 -25.37
CA SER A 11 -36.10 -25.70 -25.30
C SER A 11 -35.20 -25.34 -24.13
N SER A 12 -35.77 -25.38 -22.91
CA SER A 12 -35.07 -25.16 -21.63
C SER A 12 -35.61 -26.14 -20.59
N SER A 13 -35.17 -27.41 -20.65
CA SER A 13 -35.64 -28.44 -19.72
C SER A 13 -34.65 -29.59 -19.44
N ILE A 14 -33.35 -29.41 -19.72
CA ILE A 14 -32.30 -30.43 -19.44
C ILE A 14 -31.09 -29.84 -18.69
N ALA A 15 -30.81 -28.54 -18.84
CA ALA A 15 -29.76 -27.87 -18.06
C ALA A 15 -30.19 -27.61 -16.61
N ASP A 16 -31.38 -27.02 -16.41
CA ASP A 16 -31.83 -26.58 -15.08
C ASP A 16 -32.10 -27.76 -14.11
N GLN A 17 -32.51 -28.92 -14.62
CA GLN A 17 -32.71 -30.12 -13.80
C GLN A 17 -31.39 -30.72 -13.26
N ASN A 18 -30.25 -30.46 -13.92
CA ASN A 18 -28.94 -30.91 -13.44
C ASN A 18 -28.31 -29.94 -12.42
N ILE A 19 -28.73 -28.67 -12.41
CA ILE A 19 -28.31 -27.70 -11.39
C ILE A 19 -29.07 -27.99 -10.09
N ASP A 20 -30.39 -28.21 -10.16
CA ASP A 20 -31.22 -28.48 -8.98
C ASP A 20 -30.88 -29.82 -8.32
N LYS A 21 -30.46 -30.84 -9.09
CA LYS A 21 -29.95 -32.10 -8.52
C LYS A 21 -28.62 -31.93 -7.79
N LYS A 22 -27.69 -31.12 -8.32
CA LYS A 22 -26.41 -30.82 -7.66
C LYS A 22 -26.56 -29.93 -6.43
N LEU A 23 -27.56 -29.05 -6.37
CA LEU A 23 -27.87 -28.33 -5.13
C LEU A 23 -28.47 -29.26 -4.07
N ARG A 24 -29.35 -30.20 -4.44
CA ARG A 24 -29.92 -31.17 -3.50
C ARG A 24 -28.86 -32.12 -2.92
N GLU A 25 -27.96 -32.66 -3.76
CA GLU A 25 -26.81 -33.47 -3.32
C GLU A 25 -25.79 -32.67 -2.46
N ALA A 26 -25.84 -31.34 -2.47
CA ALA A 26 -25.02 -30.47 -1.61
C ALA A 26 -25.73 -30.07 -0.30
N ILE A 27 -27.07 -30.10 -0.23
CA ILE A 27 -27.86 -29.73 0.96
C ILE A 27 -28.08 -30.92 1.90
N ASP A 28 -28.05 -32.16 1.39
CA ASP A 28 -28.22 -33.37 2.20
C ASP A 28 -26.94 -33.82 2.97
N ASN A 29 -25.84 -33.05 2.92
CA ASN A 29 -24.55 -33.40 3.56
C ASN A 29 -24.22 -32.65 4.87
N ASP A 30 -25.10 -31.76 5.36
CA ASP A 30 -24.87 -30.95 6.57
C ASP A 30 -25.32 -31.61 7.89
N ASN A 31 -25.69 -32.90 7.87
CA ASN A 31 -26.02 -33.70 9.06
C ASN A 31 -24.98 -34.80 9.34
N ASN A 32 -23.70 -34.45 9.46
CA ASN A 32 -22.69 -35.34 10.03
C ASN A 32 -22.84 -35.40 11.55
N THR A 33 -23.64 -36.34 12.05
CA THR A 33 -23.64 -36.71 13.47
C THR A 33 -22.27 -37.24 13.91
N ILE A 34 -21.90 -37.02 15.18
CA ILE A 34 -20.59 -37.47 15.75
C ILE A 34 -20.29 -38.96 15.48
N SER A 35 -21.34 -39.78 15.38
CA SER A 35 -21.33 -41.19 14.93
C SER A 35 -20.33 -41.49 13.80
N ASP A 36 -20.24 -40.59 12.82
CA ASP A 36 -19.62 -40.91 11.53
C ASP A 36 -18.16 -40.44 11.43
N ASN A 37 -17.57 -39.93 12.52
CA ASN A 37 -16.16 -39.53 12.55
C ASN A 37 -15.35 -40.20 13.68
N PRO A 38 -14.40 -41.10 13.34
CA PRO A 38 -13.62 -41.83 14.36
C PRO A 38 -12.72 -40.92 15.21
N LEU A 39 -12.37 -39.73 14.72
CA LEU A 39 -11.55 -38.78 15.47
C LEU A 39 -12.38 -37.95 16.47
N LEU A 40 -13.69 -37.78 16.25
CA LEU A 40 -14.58 -37.16 17.24
C LEU A 40 -15.06 -38.19 18.27
N GLN A 41 -15.27 -39.44 17.86
CA GLN A 41 -15.65 -40.53 18.76
C GLN A 41 -14.56 -40.84 19.81
N ASP A 42 -13.29 -40.96 19.40
CA ASP A 42 -12.16 -41.20 20.34
C ASP A 42 -11.96 -40.08 21.39
N ILE A 43 -12.44 -38.86 21.07
CA ILE A 43 -12.43 -37.68 21.96
C ILE A 43 -13.69 -37.64 22.85
N LYS A 44 -14.84 -38.10 22.34
CA LYS A 44 -16.08 -38.23 23.12
C LYS A 44 -15.93 -39.27 24.24
N ASP A 45 -15.22 -40.36 23.96
CA ASP A 45 -14.99 -41.46 24.90
C ASP A 45 -13.90 -41.13 25.95
N ASP A 46 -12.98 -40.20 25.67
CA ASP A 46 -12.02 -39.66 26.65
C ASP A 46 -11.71 -38.16 26.40
N PRO A 47 -12.47 -37.23 27.01
CA PRO A 47 -12.26 -35.79 26.87
C PRO A 47 -10.88 -35.29 27.37
N SER A 48 -10.17 -36.09 28.18
CA SER A 48 -8.84 -35.74 28.70
C SER A 48 -7.80 -35.65 27.59
N LYS A 49 -8.00 -36.37 26.47
CA LYS A 49 -7.10 -36.36 25.31
C LYS A 49 -7.01 -34.99 24.63
N ILE A 50 -8.04 -34.15 24.74
CA ILE A 50 -8.11 -32.83 24.06
C ILE A 50 -6.90 -31.95 24.41
N GLU A 51 -6.48 -31.96 25.68
CA GLU A 51 -5.35 -31.15 26.14
C GLU A 51 -4.00 -31.67 25.60
N ALA A 52 -3.89 -32.97 25.34
CA ALA A 52 -2.70 -33.60 24.76
C ALA A 52 -2.57 -33.35 23.24
N MET A 53 -3.66 -33.00 22.54
CA MET A 53 -3.64 -32.80 21.08
C MET A 53 -2.69 -31.68 20.62
N THR A 54 -2.11 -31.85 19.44
CA THR A 54 -1.39 -30.78 18.73
C THR A 54 -2.37 -29.73 18.17
N ILE A 55 -1.87 -28.52 17.92
CA ILE A 55 -2.66 -27.44 17.28
C ILE A 55 -3.25 -27.91 15.94
N GLN A 56 -2.50 -28.69 15.15
CA GLN A 56 -2.97 -29.19 13.86
C GLN A 56 -4.14 -30.18 14.01
N GLN A 57 -4.09 -31.08 14.99
CA GLN A 57 -5.20 -32.01 15.26
C GLN A 57 -6.44 -31.26 15.77
N LEU A 58 -6.28 -30.31 16.70
CA LEU A 58 -7.39 -29.47 17.19
C LEU A 58 -8.08 -28.68 16.06
N ARG A 59 -7.30 -28.06 15.16
CA ARG A 59 -7.84 -27.34 13.99
C ARG A 59 -8.51 -28.26 12.98
N THR A 60 -8.18 -29.54 12.94
CA THR A 60 -8.87 -30.53 12.10
C THR A 60 -10.17 -30.97 12.76
N ALA A 61 -10.16 -31.32 14.04
CA ALA A 61 -11.37 -31.67 14.79
C ALA A 61 -12.44 -30.57 14.74
N LEU A 62 -12.05 -29.30 14.95
CA LEU A 62 -12.97 -28.16 14.85
C LEU A 62 -13.55 -27.98 13.45
N ARG A 63 -12.77 -28.17 12.38
CA ARG A 63 -13.27 -28.11 11.00
C ARG A 63 -14.24 -29.23 10.68
N THR A 64 -13.99 -30.44 11.19
CA THR A 64 -14.94 -31.56 11.10
C THR A 64 -16.25 -31.23 11.80
N ALA A 65 -16.20 -30.57 12.96
CA ALA A 65 -17.35 -30.12 13.74
C ALA A 65 -18.02 -28.83 13.20
N GLY A 66 -17.64 -28.34 12.00
CA GLY A 66 -18.18 -27.09 11.42
C GLY A 66 -17.75 -25.79 12.12
N ILE A 67 -16.85 -25.84 13.10
CA ILE A 67 -16.43 -24.69 13.92
C ILE A 67 -15.19 -24.01 13.33
N PRO A 68 -15.20 -22.68 13.15
CA PRO A 68 -14.03 -21.93 12.68
C PRO A 68 -12.78 -22.11 13.59
N PRO A 69 -11.67 -22.67 13.09
CA PRO A 69 -10.50 -23.00 13.90
C PRO A 69 -9.58 -21.79 14.16
N LYS A 70 -10.08 -20.79 14.91
CA LYS A 70 -9.37 -19.54 15.23
C LYS A 70 -8.67 -19.58 16.60
N GLY A 71 -7.60 -18.79 16.74
CA GLY A 71 -6.94 -18.56 18.02
C GLY A 71 -5.73 -19.45 18.36
N LEU A 72 -5.27 -19.30 19.61
CA LEU A 72 -4.19 -20.05 20.26
C LEU A 72 -4.66 -21.44 20.73
N LYS A 73 -3.73 -22.34 21.11
CA LYS A 73 -4.08 -23.72 21.53
C LYS A 73 -5.21 -23.76 22.58
N ARG A 74 -5.16 -22.90 23.60
CA ARG A 74 -6.19 -22.79 24.65
C ARG A 74 -7.59 -22.46 24.13
N GLU A 75 -7.69 -21.60 23.11
CA GLU A 75 -8.96 -21.18 22.51
C GLU A 75 -9.54 -22.31 21.64
N LEU A 76 -8.67 -23.05 20.93
CA LEU A 76 -9.06 -24.23 20.16
C LEU A 76 -9.54 -25.38 21.07
N VAL A 77 -8.87 -25.61 22.21
CA VAL A 77 -9.28 -26.59 23.23
C VAL A 77 -10.65 -26.22 23.81
N SER A 78 -10.82 -24.96 24.25
CA SER A 78 -12.08 -24.49 24.84
C SER A 78 -13.25 -24.54 23.86
N ALA A 79 -13.04 -24.20 22.58
CA ALA A 79 -14.06 -24.31 21.55
C ALA A 79 -14.50 -25.77 21.32
N LEU A 80 -13.57 -26.72 21.29
CA LEU A 80 -13.87 -28.14 21.08
C LEU A 80 -14.57 -28.77 22.30
N GLN A 81 -14.15 -28.42 23.51
CA GLN A 81 -14.82 -28.82 24.76
C GLN A 81 -16.26 -28.29 24.83
N SER A 82 -16.49 -27.02 24.46
CA SER A 82 -17.83 -26.42 24.48
C SER A 82 -18.79 -27.04 23.45
N TYR A 83 -18.27 -27.53 22.32
CA TYR A 83 -19.05 -28.26 21.33
C TYR A 83 -19.51 -29.62 21.86
N LEU A 84 -18.57 -30.42 22.40
CA LEU A 84 -18.86 -31.76 22.92
C LEU A 84 -19.83 -31.75 24.10
N ALA A 85 -19.76 -30.73 24.96
CA ALA A 85 -20.72 -30.56 26.06
C ALA A 85 -22.16 -30.39 25.56
N LYS A 86 -22.37 -29.55 24.53
CA LYS A 86 -23.71 -29.30 23.95
C LYS A 86 -24.31 -30.53 23.27
N GLU A 87 -23.47 -31.36 22.66
CA GLU A 87 -23.85 -32.62 22.02
C GLU A 87 -24.20 -33.73 23.03
N ILE A 88 -23.71 -33.65 24.27
CA ILE A 88 -24.10 -34.54 25.37
C ILE A 88 -25.46 -34.12 25.94
N ASP A 89 -25.66 -32.82 26.18
CA ASP A 89 -26.92 -32.29 26.74
C ASP A 89 -28.09 -32.37 25.74
N GLY A 90 -27.81 -32.26 24.43
CA GLY A 90 -28.83 -32.28 23.37
C GLY A 90 -29.49 -33.65 23.10
N ALA A 91 -28.99 -34.74 23.69
CA ALA A 91 -29.51 -36.09 23.45
C ALA A 91 -30.63 -36.52 24.42
N GLY A 92 -31.05 -35.66 25.37
CA GLY A 92 -31.89 -36.03 26.51
C GLY A 92 -33.41 -35.87 26.36
N GLU A 93 -33.92 -35.03 25.45
CA GLU A 93 -35.35 -34.68 25.39
C GLU A 93 -36.06 -35.22 24.14
N SER A 94 -36.49 -36.50 24.19
CA SER A 94 -37.48 -37.04 23.24
C SER A 94 -38.22 -38.29 23.78
N SER A 95 -39.02 -38.15 24.85
CA SER A 95 -40.13 -39.08 25.09
C SER A 95 -41.19 -38.57 26.08
N LEU A 96 -42.46 -38.93 25.79
CA LEU A 96 -43.67 -38.95 26.64
C LEU A 96 -44.49 -37.66 26.82
N LEU A 97 -45.69 -37.72 26.24
CA LEU A 97 -46.89 -36.95 26.58
C LEU A 97 -47.62 -37.61 27.77
N ALA A 98 -48.09 -36.85 28.77
CA ALA A 98 -49.45 -36.96 29.35
C ALA A 98 -49.67 -36.10 30.63
N ASP A 99 -50.65 -35.21 30.56
CA ASP A 99 -51.69 -34.87 31.55
C ASP A 99 -51.40 -34.78 33.09
N LYS A 100 -51.74 -33.59 33.62
CA LYS A 100 -52.40 -33.27 34.92
C LYS A 100 -51.63 -33.08 36.26
N GLN A 101 -52.14 -32.06 36.97
CA GLN A 101 -52.19 -31.80 38.43
C GLN A 101 -51.04 -31.07 39.16
N ASP A 102 -51.31 -29.79 39.48
CA ASP A 102 -51.01 -29.12 40.77
C ASP A 102 -51.59 -29.91 41.98
N PRO A 103 -51.19 -29.68 43.27
CA PRO A 103 -50.57 -28.44 43.81
C PRO A 103 -49.47 -28.58 44.91
N SER A 104 -48.82 -27.43 45.20
CA SER A 104 -48.35 -26.96 46.54
C SER A 104 -47.37 -27.80 47.41
N SER A 105 -46.26 -27.18 47.86
CA SER A 105 -46.11 -26.71 49.28
C SER A 105 -44.71 -26.14 49.63
N ASN A 106 -44.72 -25.14 50.52
CA ASN A 106 -43.66 -24.51 51.35
C ASN A 106 -42.22 -25.11 51.33
N SER A 107 -41.17 -24.27 51.32
CA SER A 107 -40.76 -23.57 52.55
C SER A 107 -39.76 -22.41 52.36
N ASP A 108 -39.84 -21.49 53.33
CA ASP A 108 -39.20 -20.18 53.44
C ASP A 108 -37.66 -20.12 53.31
N LYS A 109 -37.17 -19.03 52.68
CA LYS A 109 -36.59 -17.89 53.45
C LYS A 109 -36.39 -16.61 52.61
N ARG A 110 -36.88 -15.49 53.15
CA ARG A 110 -36.52 -14.11 52.73
C ARG A 110 -35.04 -13.84 53.13
N ILE A 111 -34.31 -12.92 52.51
CA ILE A 111 -34.38 -11.45 52.75
C ILE A 111 -33.86 -10.68 51.52
N SER A 112 -34.53 -9.58 51.19
CA SER A 112 -34.14 -8.61 50.17
C SER A 112 -33.36 -7.43 50.75
N MET A 113 -32.57 -6.73 49.93
CA MET A 113 -32.43 -5.28 50.10
C MET A 113 -32.22 -4.56 48.76
N MET A 114 -33.04 -3.53 48.53
CA MET A 114 -32.91 -2.55 47.45
C MET A 114 -31.98 -1.41 47.92
N MET A 115 -31.41 -0.63 47.00
CA MET A 115 -31.43 0.83 47.20
C MET A 115 -31.32 1.60 45.88
N GLU A 116 -31.95 2.79 45.88
CA GLU A 116 -32.23 3.59 44.70
C GLU A 116 -31.28 4.79 44.53
N THR A 117 -31.43 5.43 43.37
CA THR A 117 -30.98 6.78 43.01
C THR A 117 -31.27 7.88 44.05
N LYS A 118 -30.45 8.94 44.07
CA LYS A 118 -30.98 10.33 44.16
C LYS A 118 -30.02 11.41 43.65
N SER A 119 -30.61 12.54 43.28
CA SER A 119 -30.05 13.77 42.72
C SER A 119 -29.84 14.85 43.78
N VAL A 120 -29.21 15.98 43.41
CA VAL A 120 -29.74 17.38 43.41
C VAL A 120 -28.59 18.39 43.20
N GLU A 121 -28.92 19.58 42.68
CA GLU A 121 -28.05 20.76 42.44
C GLU A 121 -27.41 21.32 43.76
N ASP A 122 -26.57 22.38 43.82
CA ASP A 122 -26.60 23.66 43.09
C ASP A 122 -25.35 24.57 43.40
N GLN A 123 -25.26 25.70 42.68
CA GLN A 123 -24.59 26.97 42.99
C GLN A 123 -23.17 27.32 42.46
N VAL A 124 -23.01 28.66 42.36
CA VAL A 124 -22.09 29.49 41.58
C VAL A 124 -21.19 30.30 42.52
N GLN A 125 -19.92 30.60 42.17
CA GLN A 125 -19.34 31.96 42.31
C GLN A 125 -17.91 32.15 41.75
N ASP A 126 -17.63 33.41 41.41
CA ASP A 126 -16.40 33.96 40.84
C ASP A 126 -15.26 34.20 41.84
N ALA A 127 -14.09 34.56 41.29
CA ALA A 127 -13.23 35.68 41.70
C ALA A 127 -11.81 35.40 42.25
N ASN A 128 -10.83 35.96 41.52
CA ASN A 128 -9.71 36.77 42.00
C ASN A 128 -8.70 36.27 43.07
N SER A 129 -7.55 35.83 42.56
CA SER A 129 -6.26 36.55 42.70
C SER A 129 -5.39 36.49 44.00
N PHE A 130 -4.08 36.64 43.78
CA PHE A 130 -3.01 37.09 44.71
C PHE A 130 -2.55 36.24 45.94
N SER A 131 -1.57 35.37 45.65
CA SER A 131 -0.17 35.49 46.13
C SER A 131 0.36 34.93 47.47
N LYS A 132 1.60 34.42 47.37
CA LYS A 132 2.68 34.25 48.38
C LYS A 132 2.48 33.22 49.52
N VAL A 133 3.18 32.06 49.50
CA VAL A 133 4.60 31.82 49.90
C VAL A 133 4.76 31.80 51.44
N SER A 134 5.17 30.69 52.11
CA SER A 134 6.52 30.08 52.04
C SER A 134 6.69 28.81 52.90
N LYS A 135 7.61 27.92 52.46
CA LYS A 135 8.53 27.00 53.23
C LYS A 135 9.10 26.00 52.20
N VAL A 136 10.26 26.15 51.56
CA VAL A 136 11.68 26.33 51.99
C VAL A 136 12.36 25.05 52.52
N GLN A 137 13.13 24.39 51.64
CA GLN A 137 14.48 23.82 51.83
C GLN A 137 15.06 23.67 50.40
N GLN A 138 15.97 24.52 49.89
CA GLN A 138 17.43 24.56 50.12
C GLN A 138 18.13 23.24 49.76
N SER A 139 19.08 23.21 48.80
CA SER A 139 20.44 23.77 49.00
C SER A 139 21.12 24.44 47.76
N ARG A 140 22.38 24.89 47.94
CA ARG A 140 23.19 25.86 47.17
C ARG A 140 24.69 25.47 47.25
N ARG A 141 25.68 25.95 46.46
CA ARG A 141 25.79 27.00 45.40
C ARG A 141 27.04 26.76 44.51
N THR A 142 27.05 27.33 43.30
CA THR A 142 28.16 27.94 42.50
C THR A 142 29.66 27.70 42.83
N VAL A 143 30.50 27.48 41.80
CA VAL A 143 31.97 27.77 41.77
C VAL A 143 32.41 28.35 40.39
N LYS A 144 33.54 29.09 40.35
CA LYS A 144 34.14 29.81 39.19
C LYS A 144 35.63 29.41 38.95
N GLN A 145 36.08 29.52 37.68
CA GLN A 145 37.43 29.96 37.17
C GLN A 145 38.77 29.19 37.39
N LEU A 146 39.43 28.88 36.25
CA LEU A 146 40.85 29.15 35.81
C LEU A 146 42.09 28.24 36.14
N GLN A 147 42.81 27.86 35.04
CA GLN A 147 44.30 27.75 34.83
C GLN A 147 45.13 26.61 35.53
N ILE A 148 46.29 26.07 35.05
CA ILE A 148 47.06 26.09 33.76
C ILE A 148 48.14 24.93 33.66
N LYS A 149 48.51 24.50 32.42
CA LYS A 149 49.75 23.80 31.91
C LYS A 149 50.34 22.50 32.53
N GLY A 150 50.65 21.54 31.62
CA GLY A 150 51.70 20.50 31.74
C GLY A 150 51.91 19.72 30.41
N LYS A 151 53.16 19.41 30.00
CA LYS A 151 53.55 18.61 28.79
C LYS A 151 53.74 17.11 29.16
N THR A 152 53.95 16.09 28.29
CA THR A 152 54.55 15.98 26.93
C THR A 152 54.30 14.58 26.30
N VAL A 153 54.17 14.48 24.95
CA VAL A 153 54.68 13.38 24.04
C VAL A 153 54.05 11.96 24.17
N ASP A 154 53.82 11.13 23.12
CA ASP A 154 54.43 10.98 21.78
C ASP A 154 53.49 10.50 20.62
N VAL A 155 54.02 10.52 19.37
CA VAL A 155 53.66 9.93 18.04
C VAL A 155 52.31 9.19 17.78
N ASN A 156 51.75 9.15 16.56
CA ASN A 156 52.39 9.28 15.24
C ASN A 156 51.45 9.84 14.14
N ALA A 157 51.98 10.68 13.25
CA ALA A 157 51.31 11.10 12.02
C ALA A 157 52.32 11.18 10.87
N LYS A 158 51.99 10.62 9.71
CA LYS A 158 52.77 10.76 8.46
C LYS A 158 51.96 11.47 7.39
N MET A 159 52.45 12.63 6.97
CA MET A 159 52.19 13.18 5.63
C MET A 159 53.28 12.70 4.67
N VAL A 160 52.95 12.58 3.39
CA VAL A 160 53.92 12.71 2.29
C VAL A 160 53.35 13.72 1.30
N ALA A 161 54.21 14.61 0.82
CA ALA A 161 53.83 15.80 0.05
C ALA A 161 53.67 15.53 -1.44
N THR A 162 53.00 16.45 -2.13
CA THR A 162 53.13 16.62 -3.59
C THR A 162 53.87 17.93 -3.83
N GLU A 163 55.03 17.89 -4.49
CA GLU A 163 55.79 19.11 -4.82
C GLU A 163 55.15 19.87 -5.99
N GLN A 164 55.15 21.20 -5.90
CA GLN A 164 55.11 22.09 -7.06
C GLN A 164 56.42 22.88 -7.11
N LYS A 165 57.06 22.95 -8.28
CA LYS A 165 58.08 23.94 -8.60
C LYS A 165 57.84 24.54 -9.99
N LYS A 166 57.85 25.88 -10.05
CA LYS A 166 57.96 26.65 -11.29
C LYS A 166 59.44 26.81 -11.67
N SER A 167 59.73 26.93 -12.96
CA SER A 167 60.90 27.65 -13.47
C SER A 167 60.57 28.26 -14.85
N ALA A 168 61.37 29.24 -15.29
CA ALA A 168 61.06 30.15 -16.40
C ALA A 168 62.03 29.98 -17.60
N CYS A 169 61.74 30.70 -18.69
CA CYS A 169 62.49 30.73 -19.95
C CYS A 169 64.01 31.00 -19.82
N ALA A 170 64.83 30.39 -20.68
CA ALA A 170 65.47 31.11 -21.81
C ALA A 170 66.40 30.23 -22.70
N SER A 171 66.39 30.53 -24.01
CA SER A 171 67.45 30.30 -25.02
C SER A 171 67.80 28.88 -25.50
N GLY A 172 67.98 28.74 -26.82
CA GLY A 172 68.43 27.52 -27.51
C GLY A 172 68.01 27.50 -28.99
N ARG A 173 68.96 27.61 -29.93
CA ARG A 173 68.74 27.90 -31.36
C ARG A 173 69.28 26.75 -32.23
N MET A 174 68.49 26.20 -33.17
CA MET A 174 68.88 25.87 -34.58
C MET A 174 67.96 24.87 -35.33
N THR A 175 67.36 25.38 -36.42
CA THR A 175 67.22 24.83 -37.79
C THR A 175 67.50 23.35 -38.15
N SER A 176 66.53 22.69 -38.82
CA SER A 176 66.61 22.03 -40.17
C SER A 176 65.27 21.29 -40.44
N LEU A 177 64.51 21.50 -41.53
CA LEU A 177 64.68 21.30 -42.99
C LEU A 177 64.41 19.87 -43.53
N THR A 178 63.25 19.71 -44.18
CA THR A 178 62.89 18.68 -45.21
C THR A 178 62.66 17.22 -44.74
N LYS A 179 61.89 16.33 -45.41
CA LYS A 179 61.52 16.19 -46.85
C LYS A 179 60.21 15.38 -47.09
N LYS A 180 59.72 15.36 -48.34
CA LYS A 180 58.42 14.81 -48.84
C LYS A 180 58.30 13.27 -48.97
N LYS A 181 57.07 12.73 -48.90
CA LYS A 181 56.30 11.86 -49.87
C LYS A 181 55.24 11.02 -49.09
N ALA A 182 53.97 10.79 -49.45
CA ALA A 182 53.16 10.79 -50.71
C ALA A 182 53.10 9.46 -51.49
N SER A 183 51.99 8.71 -51.30
CA SER A 183 51.27 7.74 -52.20
C SER A 183 50.14 7.12 -51.33
N SER A 184 48.83 7.30 -51.54
CA SER A 184 47.93 6.90 -52.63
C SER A 184 47.92 5.40 -52.95
N ASP A 185 46.79 4.74 -52.70
CA ASP A 185 46.06 3.93 -53.70
C ASP A 185 44.58 3.76 -53.30
N VAL A 186 43.72 3.54 -54.31
CA VAL A 186 42.25 3.54 -54.23
C VAL A 186 41.65 2.48 -55.14
N ASP A 187 40.77 1.62 -54.61
CA ASP A 187 39.58 1.09 -55.31
C ASP A 187 38.62 0.56 -54.22
N SER A 188 37.32 0.92 -54.09
CA SER A 188 36.17 0.81 -55.02
C SER A 188 35.84 -0.66 -55.36
N LYS A 189 34.59 -1.17 -55.31
CA LYS A 189 33.23 -0.66 -55.03
C LYS A 189 32.34 -1.82 -54.55
N TYR A 190 31.27 -1.56 -53.80
CA TYR A 190 29.87 -1.84 -54.22
C TYR A 190 28.87 -1.30 -53.17
N VAL A 191 27.78 -0.69 -53.64
CA VAL A 191 26.80 0.03 -52.80
C VAL A 191 25.41 -0.55 -52.99
N SER A 192 24.65 -0.72 -51.92
CA SER A 192 23.18 -0.74 -51.97
C SER A 192 22.55 -0.16 -50.70
N ALA A 193 22.10 1.10 -50.82
CA ALA A 193 20.80 1.66 -50.39
C ALA A 193 20.04 1.02 -49.20
N LYS A 194 19.39 1.77 -48.29
CA LYS A 194 19.13 3.23 -48.19
C LYS A 194 18.69 3.57 -46.75
N ASN A 195 18.82 4.84 -46.38
CA ASN A 195 18.52 5.50 -45.09
C ASN A 195 17.37 4.92 -44.25
N ARG A 196 17.59 4.88 -42.93
CA ARG A 196 16.70 5.54 -41.96
C ARG A 196 17.54 6.38 -41.00
N ASP A 197 17.22 7.66 -40.91
CA ASP A 197 17.88 8.60 -40.01
C ASP A 197 17.56 8.24 -38.55
N THR A 198 18.52 7.62 -37.87
CA THR A 198 18.47 7.51 -36.41
C THR A 198 18.86 8.86 -35.81
N LEU A 199 17.85 9.61 -35.35
CA LEU A 199 18.05 10.69 -34.38
C LEU A 199 18.96 10.18 -33.23
N PRO A 200 19.88 11.00 -32.71
CA PRO A 200 20.78 10.57 -31.65
C PRO A 200 19.98 10.12 -30.43
N VAL A 201 20.06 8.84 -30.10
CA VAL A 201 19.33 8.24 -28.97
C VAL A 201 19.82 8.91 -27.70
N ASN A 202 18.96 9.73 -27.08
CA ASN A 202 19.32 10.44 -25.86
C ASN A 202 19.33 9.47 -24.66
N LEU A 203 20.50 8.89 -24.40
CA LEU A 203 20.72 7.93 -23.31
C LEU A 203 20.41 8.50 -21.91
N SER A 204 20.20 9.81 -21.75
CA SER A 204 19.77 10.39 -20.48
C SER A 204 18.27 10.20 -20.18
N GLU A 205 17.44 9.81 -21.15
CA GLU A 205 15.98 9.70 -20.99
C GLU A 205 15.43 8.33 -21.44
N PRO A 206 15.87 7.21 -20.84
CA PRO A 206 15.54 5.86 -21.30
C PRO A 206 14.04 5.54 -21.29
N TRP A 207 13.23 6.24 -20.48
CA TRP A 207 11.77 6.10 -20.46
C TRP A 207 11.11 6.46 -21.79
N THR A 208 11.72 7.33 -22.60
CA THR A 208 11.24 7.69 -23.94
C THR A 208 11.45 6.59 -25.00
N ILE A 209 12.14 5.50 -24.63
CA ILE A 209 12.44 4.37 -25.51
C ILE A 209 11.47 3.23 -25.20
N LEU A 210 10.80 2.70 -26.24
CA LEU A 210 9.87 1.58 -26.14
C LEU A 210 10.64 0.27 -25.89
N ALA A 211 10.97 0.01 -24.63
CA ALA A 211 11.78 -1.13 -24.22
C ALA A 211 10.98 -2.44 -24.10
N HIS A 212 9.64 -2.39 -24.08
CA HIS A 212 8.76 -3.55 -23.87
C HIS A 212 9.14 -4.76 -24.77
N LYS A 213 9.21 -5.98 -24.22
CA LYS A 213 9.71 -7.17 -24.95
C LYS A 213 8.82 -7.64 -26.11
N LYS A 214 7.52 -7.35 -26.08
CA LYS A 214 6.53 -7.78 -27.08
C LYS A 214 5.49 -6.68 -27.33
N PRO A 215 5.89 -5.50 -27.82
CA PRO A 215 4.98 -4.36 -27.95
C PRO A 215 3.91 -4.66 -29.01
N GLN A 216 2.68 -4.23 -28.75
CA GLN A 216 1.60 -4.34 -29.74
C GLN A 216 1.65 -3.16 -30.71
N LYS A 217 0.95 -3.28 -31.85
CA LYS A 217 0.86 -2.22 -32.85
C LYS A 217 0.14 -1.00 -32.25
N GLY A 218 0.73 0.18 -32.40
CA GLY A 218 0.19 1.44 -31.86
C GLY A 218 0.82 1.86 -30.53
N TRP A 219 1.45 0.93 -29.80
CA TRP A 219 2.08 1.27 -28.54
C TRP A 219 3.27 2.22 -28.71
N ILE A 220 3.33 3.23 -27.85
CA ILE A 220 4.41 4.22 -27.79
C ILE A 220 4.96 4.35 -26.37
N ALA A 221 6.21 4.76 -26.23
CA ALA A 221 6.80 5.00 -24.91
C ALA A 221 6.32 6.33 -24.31
N TYR A 222 6.16 6.37 -23.00
CA TYR A 222 5.80 7.58 -22.29
C TYR A 222 6.92 8.65 -22.35
N ASN A 223 6.55 9.88 -22.69
CA ASN A 223 7.47 11.02 -22.70
C ASN A 223 6.88 12.19 -21.88
N PRO A 224 7.40 12.47 -20.67
CA PRO A 224 6.87 13.54 -19.82
C PRO A 224 7.01 14.94 -20.43
N ARG A 225 7.94 15.15 -21.38
CA ARG A 225 8.11 16.45 -22.05
C ARG A 225 6.99 16.78 -23.04
N THR A 226 6.30 15.78 -23.56
CA THR A 226 5.31 15.94 -24.64
C THR A 226 3.92 15.43 -24.29
N MET A 227 3.78 14.61 -23.25
CA MET A 227 2.51 14.00 -22.83
C MET A 227 1.90 14.65 -21.58
N ARG A 228 2.68 15.43 -20.81
CA ARG A 228 2.13 16.24 -19.72
C ARG A 228 1.33 17.40 -20.27
N ARG A 229 0.21 17.71 -19.64
CA ARG A 229 -0.62 18.87 -20.00
C ARG A 229 -0.11 20.09 -19.25
N SER A 230 -0.25 21.27 -19.85
CA SER A 230 -0.10 22.52 -19.10
C SER A 230 -1.12 22.57 -17.96
N LEU A 231 -0.84 23.32 -16.89
CA LEU A 231 -1.82 23.55 -15.83
C LEU A 231 -3.11 24.17 -16.39
N PRO A 232 -4.26 24.00 -15.72
CA PRO A 232 -5.51 24.68 -16.07
C PRO A 232 -5.35 26.20 -16.16
N THR A 233 -6.23 26.84 -16.92
CA THR A 233 -6.31 28.31 -17.02
C THR A 233 -6.58 28.96 -15.66
N GLU A 234 -6.09 30.19 -15.44
CA GLU A 234 -6.10 30.89 -14.14
C GLU A 234 -7.46 30.94 -13.42
N ASN A 235 -8.58 30.94 -14.16
CA ASN A 235 -9.93 30.98 -13.60
C ASN A 235 -10.47 29.59 -13.15
N THR A 236 -9.76 28.50 -13.44
CA THR A 236 -10.17 27.14 -13.06
C THR A 236 -9.49 26.76 -11.75
N LYS A 237 -10.27 26.52 -10.70
CA LYS A 237 -9.75 25.91 -9.47
C LYS A 237 -9.32 24.47 -9.75
N PHE A 238 -8.20 24.07 -9.19
CA PHE A 238 -7.70 22.71 -9.27
C PHE A 238 -6.91 22.34 -8.02
N VAL A 239 -6.67 21.06 -7.83
CA VAL A 239 -5.71 20.51 -6.87
C VAL A 239 -4.71 19.64 -7.61
N LYS A 240 -3.43 19.76 -7.27
CA LYS A 240 -2.34 18.93 -7.78
C LYS A 240 -1.84 17.99 -6.69
N ILE A 241 -1.99 16.69 -6.91
CA ILE A 241 -1.63 15.63 -5.98
C ILE A 241 -0.45 14.85 -6.58
N LEU A 242 0.62 14.63 -5.81
CA LEU A 242 1.66 13.65 -6.14
C LEU A 242 1.54 12.42 -5.25
N SER A 243 1.96 11.25 -5.76
CA SER A 243 2.16 10.04 -4.97
C SER A 243 3.51 9.40 -5.29
N TRP A 244 4.20 8.88 -4.27
CA TRP A 244 5.51 8.24 -4.44
C TRP A 244 5.82 7.19 -3.36
N ASN A 245 6.09 5.95 -3.78
CA ASN A 245 6.81 4.98 -2.95
C ASN A 245 8.29 5.41 -2.82
N VAL A 246 8.69 5.86 -1.63
CA VAL A 246 10.03 6.40 -1.36
C VAL A 246 11.05 5.34 -0.91
N ASN A 247 10.64 4.08 -0.75
CA ASN A 247 11.49 2.96 -0.33
C ASN A 247 12.37 3.27 0.91
N GLY A 248 11.83 4.05 1.85
CA GLY A 248 12.50 4.52 3.06
C GLY A 248 12.86 6.01 3.03
N LEU A 249 11.98 6.84 3.60
CA LEU A 249 12.09 8.31 3.56
C LEU A 249 13.42 8.83 4.12
N ARG A 250 13.96 8.22 5.18
CA ARG A 250 15.26 8.59 5.77
C ARG A 250 16.46 8.33 4.86
N ALA A 251 16.37 7.37 3.94
CA ALA A 251 17.42 7.13 2.96
C ALA A 251 17.34 8.17 1.84
N LEU A 252 16.14 8.42 1.33
CA LEU A 252 15.86 9.45 0.32
C LEU A 252 16.32 10.85 0.77
N LEU A 253 15.95 11.29 1.98
CA LEU A 253 16.32 12.61 2.52
C LEU A 253 17.83 12.78 2.79
N LYS A 254 18.62 11.68 2.77
CA LYS A 254 20.08 11.70 2.91
C LYS A 254 20.82 11.50 1.58
N LEU A 255 20.10 11.28 0.49
CA LEU A 255 20.71 11.00 -0.80
C LEU A 255 21.31 12.27 -1.39
N GLU A 256 22.61 12.26 -1.65
CA GLU A 256 23.29 13.36 -2.34
C GLU A 256 22.65 13.62 -3.71
N GLY A 257 22.31 14.88 -3.98
CA GLY A 257 21.64 15.30 -5.21
C GLY A 257 20.11 15.22 -5.18
N PHE A 258 19.48 14.61 -4.16
CA PHE A 258 18.04 14.74 -3.96
C PHE A 258 17.71 16.00 -3.12
N SER A 259 16.64 16.70 -3.49
CA SER A 259 16.13 17.85 -2.74
C SER A 259 14.60 17.88 -2.79
N ALA A 260 13.96 17.64 -1.65
CA ALA A 260 12.50 17.75 -1.52
C ALA A 260 12.01 19.19 -1.81
N MET A 261 12.80 20.19 -1.42
CA MET A 261 12.53 21.61 -1.70
C MET A 261 12.54 21.89 -3.21
N GLU A 262 13.46 21.28 -3.95
CA GLU A 262 13.53 21.47 -5.41
C GLU A 262 12.36 20.77 -6.11
N LEU A 263 12.02 19.54 -5.70
CA LEU A 263 10.83 18.84 -6.20
C LEU A 263 9.55 19.64 -5.91
N ALA A 264 9.41 20.22 -4.71
CA ALA A 264 8.26 21.06 -4.36
C ALA A 264 8.18 22.36 -5.18
N LYS A 265 9.31 22.96 -5.55
CA LYS A 265 9.37 24.14 -6.43
C LYS A 265 9.03 23.79 -7.88
N GLN A 266 9.63 22.72 -8.42
CA GLN A 266 9.44 22.29 -9.80
C GLN A 266 8.01 21.82 -10.06
N GLU A 267 7.46 21.01 -9.15
CA GLU A 267 6.12 20.44 -9.34
C GLU A 267 5.01 21.27 -8.71
N ASN A 268 5.29 22.12 -7.71
CA ASN A 268 4.31 22.99 -7.05
C ASN A 268 2.97 22.28 -6.73
N PHE A 269 3.05 21.12 -6.08
CA PHE A 269 1.88 20.30 -5.72
C PHE A 269 1.21 20.78 -4.42
N ASP A 270 -0.08 20.52 -4.26
CA ASP A 270 -0.83 20.86 -3.05
C ASP A 270 -0.77 19.74 -2.00
N VAL A 271 -0.71 18.49 -2.46
CA VAL A 271 -0.72 17.29 -1.63
C VAL A 271 0.31 16.27 -2.12
N LEU A 272 0.99 15.60 -1.19
CA LEU A 272 1.97 14.55 -1.43
C LEU A 272 1.63 13.30 -0.60
N CYS A 273 1.34 12.22 -1.29
CA CYS A 273 1.13 10.89 -0.72
C CYS A 273 2.46 10.11 -0.75
N LEU A 274 2.91 9.60 0.39
CA LEU A 274 4.13 8.79 0.47
C LEU A 274 3.82 7.35 0.87
N GLN A 275 4.48 6.40 0.22
CA GLN A 275 4.44 4.97 0.54
C GLN A 275 5.85 4.44 0.88
N GLU A 276 5.91 3.36 1.64
CA GLU A 276 7.15 2.82 2.24
C GLU A 276 8.00 3.89 2.95
N THR A 277 7.40 4.67 3.85
CA THR A 277 8.15 5.67 4.62
C THR A 277 9.22 5.03 5.52
N LYS A 278 9.00 3.79 5.98
CA LYS A 278 9.87 2.98 6.87
C LYS A 278 10.26 3.73 8.16
N LEU A 279 9.35 4.61 8.61
CA LEU A 279 9.44 5.29 9.88
C LEU A 279 8.84 4.44 11.01
N GLN A 280 9.30 4.72 12.22
CA GLN A 280 8.63 4.35 13.47
C GLN A 280 7.96 5.62 14.01
N GLU A 281 6.95 5.50 14.89
CA GLU A 281 6.23 6.65 15.45
C GLU A 281 7.16 7.69 16.08
N LYS A 282 8.19 7.23 16.80
CA LYS A 282 9.23 8.08 17.41
C LYS A 282 10.05 8.91 16.41
N ASP A 283 10.10 8.49 15.14
CA ASP A 283 10.83 9.18 14.07
C ASP A 283 9.98 10.30 13.45
N VAL A 284 8.65 10.21 13.55
CA VAL A 284 7.70 11.11 12.85
C VAL A 284 7.88 12.56 13.27
N GLU A 285 8.06 12.83 14.57
CA GLU A 285 8.17 14.21 15.07
C GLU A 285 9.43 14.92 14.55
N SER A 286 10.55 14.20 14.44
CA SER A 286 11.76 14.73 13.81
C SER A 286 11.58 14.98 12.31
N ILE A 287 10.73 14.20 11.62
CA ILE A 287 10.42 14.42 10.20
C ILE A 287 9.51 15.64 10.04
N LYS A 288 8.50 15.81 10.91
CA LYS A 288 7.61 16.99 10.90
C LYS A 288 8.37 18.31 11.01
N GLN A 289 9.39 18.36 11.87
CA GLN A 289 10.26 19.53 12.04
C GLN A 289 11.16 19.81 10.82
N SER A 290 11.29 18.86 9.89
CA SER A 290 12.05 18.99 8.64
C SER A 290 11.18 19.21 7.39
N LEU A 291 9.87 19.40 7.57
CA LEU A 291 8.97 19.66 6.45
C LEU A 291 9.22 21.04 5.83
N ILE A 292 8.82 21.14 4.56
CA ILE A 292 8.88 22.38 3.79
C ILE A 292 7.79 23.32 4.30
N GLU A 293 8.09 24.62 4.40
CA GLU A 293 7.13 25.66 4.75
C GLU A 293 5.88 25.60 3.86
N GLY A 294 4.70 25.70 4.46
CA GLY A 294 3.40 25.55 3.83
C GLY A 294 2.92 24.10 3.70
N TYR A 295 3.64 23.10 4.19
CA TYR A 295 3.25 21.67 4.17
C TYR A 295 3.06 21.07 5.58
N GLU A 296 2.66 21.87 6.55
CA GLU A 296 2.59 21.50 7.96
C GLU A 296 1.54 20.40 8.25
N ASN A 297 0.48 20.32 7.44
CA ASN A 297 -0.58 19.32 7.59
C ASN A 297 -0.06 17.95 7.14
N SER A 298 0.56 17.21 8.05
CA SER A 298 1.18 15.91 7.77
C SER A 298 0.69 14.80 8.70
N PHE A 299 0.30 13.69 8.07
CA PHE A 299 -0.41 12.57 8.67
C PHE A 299 0.30 11.28 8.31
N TRP A 300 0.59 10.44 9.32
CA TRP A 300 1.57 9.37 9.20
C TRP A 300 1.03 8.09 9.84
N ALA A 301 0.94 7.01 9.07
CA ALA A 301 0.72 5.67 9.58
C ALA A 301 2.04 4.88 9.55
N CYS A 302 2.45 4.32 10.68
CA CYS A 302 3.66 3.50 10.81
C CYS A 302 3.27 2.03 11.06
N SER A 303 4.14 1.09 10.69
CA SER A 303 3.95 -0.31 11.09
C SER A 303 4.25 -0.49 12.57
N ASN A 304 3.31 -1.07 13.31
CA ASN A 304 3.49 -1.40 14.73
C ASN A 304 3.99 -2.85 14.95
N THR A 305 3.76 -3.74 13.98
CA THR A 305 4.22 -5.14 14.01
C THR A 305 5.66 -5.33 13.55
N ARG A 306 6.18 -4.45 12.69
CA ARG A 306 7.51 -4.61 12.07
C ARG A 306 8.24 -3.28 11.97
N LEU A 307 9.36 -3.16 12.70
CA LEU A 307 10.19 -1.97 12.71
C LEU A 307 10.83 -1.71 11.33
N GLY A 308 10.79 -0.46 10.86
CA GLY A 308 11.45 -0.05 9.61
C GLY A 308 10.84 -0.64 8.33
N TYR A 309 9.56 -0.99 8.38
CA TYR A 309 8.84 -1.66 7.30
C TYR A 309 7.54 -0.93 6.99
N SER A 310 7.11 -0.97 5.71
CA SER A 310 5.86 -0.34 5.26
C SER A 310 5.84 1.16 5.64
N GLY A 311 4.67 1.67 6.03
CA GLY A 311 4.45 3.04 6.47
C GLY A 311 3.97 3.92 5.31
N THR A 312 2.96 4.74 5.58
CA THR A 312 2.31 5.63 4.61
C THR A 312 2.12 7.02 5.20
N ALA A 313 2.05 8.04 4.34
CA ALA A 313 1.77 9.40 4.74
C ALA A 313 0.94 10.18 3.73
N ILE A 314 0.30 11.24 4.21
CA ILE A 314 -0.24 12.36 3.42
C ILE A 314 0.35 13.64 4.01
N ILE A 315 0.93 14.48 3.17
CA ILE A 315 1.51 15.79 3.50
C ILE A 315 0.80 16.82 2.61
N SER A 316 0.26 17.90 3.18
CA SER A 316 -0.66 18.79 2.46
C SER A 316 -0.51 20.25 2.85
N ARG A 317 -0.64 21.15 1.86
CA ARG A 317 -0.84 22.59 2.12
C ARG A 317 -2.28 22.90 2.53
N ILE A 318 -3.22 22.18 1.93
CA ILE A 318 -4.64 22.28 2.23
C ILE A 318 -4.92 21.50 3.52
N LYS A 319 -5.50 22.14 4.53
CA LYS A 319 -5.90 21.45 5.76
C LYS A 319 -7.12 20.55 5.48
N PRO A 320 -7.06 19.22 5.70
CA PRO A 320 -8.21 18.36 5.55
C PRO A 320 -9.24 18.58 6.68
N LEU A 321 -10.49 18.25 6.40
CA LEU A 321 -11.62 18.28 7.33
C LEU A 321 -11.51 17.19 8.41
N SER A 322 -11.12 15.98 8.00
CA SER A 322 -10.90 14.84 8.88
C SER A 322 -9.76 13.97 8.35
N VAL A 323 -9.14 13.19 9.24
CA VAL A 323 -8.09 12.22 8.88
C VAL A 323 -8.33 10.90 9.61
N ARG A 324 -8.17 9.79 8.90
CA ARG A 324 -8.34 8.43 9.41
C ARG A 324 -7.13 7.58 9.01
N TYR A 325 -6.88 6.52 9.79
CA TYR A 325 -5.76 5.60 9.58
C TYR A 325 -6.29 4.18 9.53
N GLY A 326 -5.80 3.39 8.58
CA GLY A 326 -6.31 2.03 8.37
C GLY A 326 -7.72 1.97 7.79
N LEU A 327 -8.29 0.76 7.81
CA LEU A 327 -9.62 0.41 7.31
C LEU A 327 -10.61 0.08 8.45
N GLY A 328 -10.18 0.17 9.71
CA GLY A 328 -10.97 -0.25 10.87
C GLY A 328 -10.90 -1.76 11.12
N MET A 329 -9.85 -2.43 10.64
CA MET A 329 -9.68 -3.88 10.67
C MET A 329 -8.29 -4.23 11.20
N SER A 330 -8.23 -4.83 12.40
CA SER A 330 -6.99 -5.14 13.13
C SER A 330 -5.94 -5.87 12.28
N ASP A 331 -6.38 -6.83 11.45
CA ASP A 331 -5.51 -7.68 10.61
C ASP A 331 -4.96 -6.96 9.36
N HIS A 332 -5.42 -5.73 9.09
CA HIS A 332 -4.98 -4.87 8.00
C HIS A 332 -4.20 -3.63 8.51
N ASP A 333 -4.59 -3.10 9.66
CA ASP A 333 -4.16 -1.77 10.11
C ASP A 333 -2.78 -1.76 10.79
N SER A 334 -2.32 -2.93 11.27
CA SER A 334 -1.03 -3.11 11.95
C SER A 334 0.23 -2.87 11.08
N GLU A 335 0.09 -2.91 9.75
CA GLU A 335 1.20 -2.66 8.81
C GLU A 335 1.30 -1.18 8.38
N GLY A 336 0.46 -0.26 8.88
CA GLY A 336 0.58 1.18 8.58
C GLY A 336 0.42 1.54 7.11
N ARG A 337 -0.54 0.89 6.43
CA ARG A 337 -0.68 0.86 4.96
C ARG A 337 -1.64 1.87 4.34
N VAL A 338 -2.43 2.56 5.16
CA VAL A 338 -3.51 3.44 4.69
C VAL A 338 -3.54 4.71 5.54
N VAL A 339 -3.45 5.86 4.88
CA VAL A 339 -3.80 7.18 5.43
C VAL A 339 -4.92 7.76 4.57
N ILE A 340 -5.98 8.25 5.22
CA ILE A 340 -7.17 8.79 4.57
C ILE A 340 -7.32 10.24 5.01
N ALA A 341 -7.38 11.17 4.06
CA ALA A 341 -7.66 12.58 4.31
C ALA A 341 -8.99 12.97 3.63
N GLU A 342 -9.85 13.64 4.36
CA GLU A 342 -11.12 14.18 3.85
C GLU A 342 -10.96 15.64 3.47
N PHE A 343 -11.31 15.99 2.23
CA PHE A 343 -11.41 17.37 1.75
C PHE A 343 -12.89 17.72 1.48
N ASP A 344 -13.15 18.94 1.02
CA ASP A 344 -14.51 19.45 0.83
C ASP A 344 -15.31 18.59 -0.17
N SER A 345 -14.73 18.28 -1.33
CA SER A 345 -15.39 17.54 -2.42
C SER A 345 -14.98 16.07 -2.56
N PHE A 346 -13.88 15.62 -1.94
CA PHE A 346 -13.38 14.24 -2.09
C PHE A 346 -12.67 13.68 -0.85
N TYR A 347 -12.58 12.35 -0.76
CA TYR A 347 -11.62 11.64 0.09
C TYR A 347 -10.36 11.31 -0.71
N LEU A 348 -9.19 11.49 -0.10
CA LEU A 348 -7.90 11.05 -0.61
C LEU A 348 -7.37 9.91 0.25
N LEU A 349 -7.04 8.77 -0.36
CA LEU A 349 -6.41 7.64 0.30
C LEU A 349 -5.01 7.42 -0.27
N SER A 350 -4.00 7.53 0.59
CA SER A 350 -2.63 7.07 0.32
C SER A 350 -2.52 5.62 0.78
N VAL A 351 -2.34 4.70 -0.18
CA VAL A 351 -2.28 3.26 0.08
C VAL A 351 -0.96 2.63 -0.34
N TYR A 352 -0.42 1.76 0.52
CA TYR A 352 0.66 0.85 0.18
C TYR A 352 0.13 -0.59 0.28
N VAL A 353 -0.25 -1.15 -0.86
CA VAL A 353 -0.93 -2.43 -0.93
C VAL A 353 0.07 -3.58 -0.70
N PRO A 354 -0.29 -4.66 0.05
CA PRO A 354 0.60 -5.78 0.29
C PRO A 354 1.12 -6.43 -1.00
N ASN A 355 2.45 -6.48 -1.13
CA ASN A 355 3.11 -7.36 -2.10
C ASN A 355 2.89 -8.84 -1.72
N SER A 356 2.58 -9.69 -2.71
CA SER A 356 2.35 -11.13 -2.51
C SER A 356 3.59 -11.90 -2.03
N GLY A 357 4.78 -11.29 -2.12
CA GLY A 357 6.05 -11.79 -1.60
C GLY A 357 6.70 -12.89 -2.45
N ASP A 358 7.98 -13.15 -2.18
CA ASP A 358 8.71 -14.27 -2.75
C ASP A 358 7.97 -15.59 -2.46
N GLY A 359 7.85 -16.44 -3.50
CA GLY A 359 7.07 -17.67 -3.43
C GLY A 359 5.55 -17.46 -3.36
N LEU A 360 5.06 -16.23 -3.59
CA LEU A 360 3.63 -15.86 -3.55
C LEU A 360 2.97 -16.12 -2.18
N ARG A 361 3.77 -16.15 -1.11
CA ARG A 361 3.38 -16.49 0.27
C ARG A 361 2.24 -15.66 0.88
N ARG A 362 1.97 -14.46 0.37
CA ARG A 362 0.86 -13.58 0.78
C ARG A 362 -0.24 -13.44 -0.29
N LEU A 363 -0.15 -14.16 -1.41
CA LEU A 363 -1.10 -14.00 -2.53
C LEU A 363 -2.55 -14.25 -2.10
N THR A 364 -2.81 -15.29 -1.31
CA THR A 364 -4.15 -15.57 -0.76
C THR A 364 -4.68 -14.38 0.05
N TYR A 365 -3.96 -13.97 1.09
CA TYR A 365 -4.30 -12.78 1.91
C TYR A 365 -4.53 -11.53 1.06
N ARG A 366 -3.70 -11.32 0.03
CA ARG A 366 -3.82 -10.19 -0.90
C ARG A 366 -5.17 -10.19 -1.63
N ILE A 367 -5.55 -11.31 -2.26
CA ILE A 367 -6.72 -11.37 -3.15
C ILE A 367 -8.03 -11.73 -2.45
N THR A 368 -8.00 -12.48 -1.32
CA THR A 368 -9.20 -12.93 -0.61
C THR A 368 -9.59 -12.06 0.58
N GLU A 369 -8.64 -11.30 1.13
CA GLU A 369 -8.87 -10.46 2.31
C GLU A 369 -8.60 -8.99 2.00
N TRP A 370 -7.35 -8.63 1.68
CA TRP A 370 -6.94 -7.22 1.56
C TRP A 370 -7.67 -6.46 0.44
N ASP A 371 -7.62 -6.94 -0.81
CA ASP A 371 -8.22 -6.21 -1.94
C ASP A 371 -9.74 -6.06 -1.78
N PRO A 372 -10.52 -7.11 -1.40
CA PRO A 372 -11.94 -6.96 -1.07
C PRO A 372 -12.22 -6.01 0.10
N SER A 373 -11.40 -6.05 1.17
CA SER A 373 -11.54 -5.16 2.33
C SER A 373 -11.36 -3.69 1.95
N LEU A 374 -10.27 -3.35 1.24
CA LEU A 374 -10.03 -1.99 0.75
C LEU A 374 -11.15 -1.54 -0.21
N SER A 375 -11.56 -2.42 -1.10
CA SER A 375 -12.61 -2.19 -2.09
C SER A 375 -13.98 -1.91 -1.48
N ASN A 376 -14.38 -2.67 -0.44
CA ASN A 376 -15.61 -2.40 0.29
C ASN A 376 -15.53 -1.06 1.03
N TYR A 377 -14.41 -0.80 1.71
CA TYR A 377 -14.21 0.44 2.46
C TYR A 377 -14.33 1.70 1.59
N ILE A 378 -13.69 1.73 0.41
CA ILE A 378 -13.77 2.89 -0.49
C ILE A 378 -15.18 3.08 -1.09
N LYS A 379 -15.94 2.00 -1.32
CA LYS A 379 -17.34 2.10 -1.79
C LYS A 379 -18.30 2.56 -0.70
N GLU A 380 -17.98 2.36 0.59
CA GLU A 380 -18.72 2.99 1.69
C GLU A 380 -18.43 4.50 1.78
N LEU A 381 -17.17 4.93 1.60
CA LEU A 381 -16.83 6.36 1.54
C LEU A 381 -17.51 7.07 0.35
N GLU A 382 -17.54 6.42 -0.82
CA GLU A 382 -18.08 6.99 -2.06
C GLU A 382 -19.57 7.36 -1.98
N LYS A 383 -20.31 6.80 -1.00
CA LYS A 383 -21.70 7.19 -0.71
C LYS A 383 -21.86 8.64 -0.24
N SER A 384 -20.78 9.30 0.19
CA SER A 384 -20.81 10.66 0.73
C SER A 384 -20.01 11.68 -0.07
N LYS A 385 -18.84 11.31 -0.60
CA LYS A 385 -17.98 12.15 -1.45
C LYS A 385 -17.21 11.27 -2.44
N ALA A 386 -16.81 11.84 -3.58
CA ALA A 386 -15.94 11.15 -4.53
C ALA A 386 -14.62 10.69 -3.87
N VAL A 387 -14.02 9.62 -4.37
CA VAL A 387 -12.82 9.01 -3.80
C VAL A 387 -11.67 9.07 -4.81
N ILE A 388 -10.51 9.56 -4.34
CA ILE A 388 -9.22 9.44 -5.00
C ILE A 388 -8.39 8.43 -4.20
N LEU A 389 -8.05 7.31 -4.82
CA LEU A 389 -7.22 6.26 -4.24
C LEU A 389 -5.87 6.25 -4.96
N THR A 390 -4.76 6.46 -4.23
CA THR A 390 -3.44 6.59 -4.82
C THR A 390 -2.33 5.89 -4.02
N GLY A 391 -1.30 5.46 -4.73
CA GLY A 391 -0.10 4.84 -4.17
C GLY A 391 0.31 3.60 -4.93
N ASP A 392 1.15 2.79 -4.28
CA ASP A 392 1.69 1.54 -4.84
C ASP A 392 0.72 0.38 -4.57
N PHE A 393 0.11 -0.11 -5.66
CA PHE A 393 -0.83 -1.22 -5.66
C PHE A 393 -0.16 -2.59 -5.74
N ASN A 394 1.17 -2.66 -5.92
CA ASN A 394 1.91 -3.90 -6.12
C ASN A 394 1.21 -4.82 -7.14
N CYS A 395 0.78 -4.25 -8.28
CA CYS A 395 0.14 -4.95 -9.40
C CYS A 395 0.34 -4.15 -10.69
N ALA A 396 0.90 -4.75 -11.73
CA ALA A 396 0.86 -4.23 -13.10
C ALA A 396 -0.39 -4.82 -13.77
N HIS A 397 -1.40 -3.97 -14.02
CA HIS A 397 -2.75 -4.44 -14.36
C HIS A 397 -2.81 -5.16 -15.71
N GLU A 398 -2.18 -4.63 -16.75
CA GLU A 398 -2.18 -5.24 -18.09
C GLU A 398 -0.79 -5.54 -18.65
N GLU A 399 -0.70 -6.31 -19.75
CA GLU A 399 0.60 -6.64 -20.36
C GLU A 399 1.41 -5.41 -20.78
N ILE A 400 0.73 -4.28 -21.09
CA ILE A 400 1.35 -2.98 -21.38
C ILE A 400 2.08 -2.37 -20.17
N ASP A 401 1.68 -2.73 -18.95
CA ASP A 401 2.16 -2.17 -17.69
C ASP A 401 3.47 -2.81 -17.20
N ILE A 402 4.07 -3.74 -17.94
CA ILE A 402 5.28 -4.47 -17.50
C ILE A 402 6.22 -4.77 -18.68
N TYR A 403 7.52 -4.51 -18.55
CA TYR A 403 8.53 -4.75 -19.60
C TYR A 403 8.54 -6.17 -20.20
N ASN A 404 8.22 -7.20 -19.42
CA ASN A 404 8.30 -8.60 -19.82
C ASN A 404 7.13 -9.41 -19.21
N PRO A 405 5.91 -9.32 -19.76
CA PRO A 405 4.73 -9.97 -19.21
C PRO A 405 4.88 -11.50 -19.20
N ALA A 406 5.28 -12.08 -20.34
CA ALA A 406 5.43 -13.53 -20.50
C ALA A 406 6.40 -14.18 -19.47
N GLY A 407 7.48 -13.47 -19.11
CA GLY A 407 8.45 -13.96 -18.13
C GLY A 407 8.09 -13.69 -16.65
N ASN A 408 6.98 -12.98 -16.37
CA ASN A 408 6.61 -12.57 -15.02
C ASN A 408 5.21 -13.04 -14.57
N ARG A 409 4.51 -13.88 -15.35
CA ARG A 409 3.17 -14.40 -15.01
C ARG A 409 3.07 -15.19 -13.69
N ARG A 410 4.20 -15.45 -13.02
CA ARG A 410 4.31 -16.11 -11.70
C ARG A 410 5.10 -15.26 -10.68
N SER A 411 5.38 -14.01 -11.01
CA SER A 411 6.03 -13.03 -10.13
C SER A 411 4.96 -12.27 -9.37
N ALA A 412 5.21 -11.95 -8.09
CA ALA A 412 4.36 -11.03 -7.33
C ALA A 412 4.25 -9.68 -8.08
N GLY A 413 3.05 -9.14 -8.14
CA GLY A 413 2.69 -7.96 -8.93
C GLY A 413 2.35 -8.22 -10.39
N PHE A 414 2.39 -9.46 -10.89
CA PHE A 414 1.92 -9.82 -12.23
C PHE A 414 1.34 -11.25 -12.33
N THR A 415 0.86 -11.80 -11.22
CA THR A 415 0.06 -13.03 -11.26
C THR A 415 -1.29 -12.76 -11.94
N ILE A 416 -1.97 -13.83 -12.41
CA ILE A 416 -3.30 -13.70 -13.01
C ILE A 416 -4.31 -13.27 -11.93
N GLU A 417 -4.11 -13.80 -10.73
CA GLU A 417 -4.89 -13.60 -9.53
C GLU A 417 -4.83 -12.14 -9.04
N GLU A 418 -3.66 -11.52 -8.96
CA GLU A 418 -3.52 -10.09 -8.60
C GLU A 418 -4.20 -9.18 -9.64
N ARG A 419 -4.08 -9.50 -10.94
CA ARG A 419 -4.68 -8.72 -12.03
C ARG A 419 -6.20 -8.86 -12.09
N GLN A 420 -6.71 -10.07 -11.87
CA GLN A 420 -8.15 -10.33 -11.75
C GLN A 420 -8.73 -9.69 -10.49
N SER A 421 -8.02 -9.76 -9.36
CA SER A 421 -8.38 -9.08 -8.12
C SER A 421 -8.47 -7.56 -8.34
N PHE A 422 -7.44 -6.94 -8.92
CA PHE A 422 -7.44 -5.51 -9.25
C PHE A 422 -8.63 -5.11 -10.14
N SER A 423 -8.88 -5.89 -11.19
CA SER A 423 -10.01 -5.68 -12.10
C SER A 423 -11.35 -5.77 -11.38
N THR A 424 -11.54 -6.79 -10.53
CA THR A 424 -12.80 -7.08 -9.83
C THR A 424 -13.07 -6.09 -8.69
N ASN A 425 -12.04 -5.78 -7.91
CA ASN A 425 -12.15 -5.00 -6.69
C ASN A 425 -12.08 -3.48 -6.93
N PHE A 426 -11.51 -3.01 -8.05
CA PHE A 426 -11.43 -1.57 -8.33
C PHE A 426 -12.19 -1.21 -9.61
N LEU A 427 -11.70 -1.65 -10.77
CA LEU A 427 -12.21 -1.17 -12.07
C LEU A 427 -13.68 -1.53 -12.31
N SER A 428 -14.04 -2.80 -12.10
CA SER A 428 -15.42 -3.30 -12.25
C SER A 428 -16.40 -2.72 -11.22
N ARG A 429 -15.91 -1.99 -10.20
CA ARG A 429 -16.74 -1.31 -9.18
C ARG A 429 -16.87 0.20 -9.43
N GLY A 430 -16.45 0.71 -10.59
CA GLY A 430 -16.60 2.11 -10.98
C GLY A 430 -15.43 3.02 -10.59
N PHE A 431 -14.24 2.44 -10.34
CA PHE A 431 -13.01 3.22 -10.25
C PHE A 431 -12.29 3.26 -11.61
N VAL A 432 -11.76 4.42 -11.95
CA VAL A 432 -11.11 4.69 -13.23
C VAL A 432 -9.60 4.85 -13.03
N ASP A 433 -8.81 4.04 -13.74
CA ASP A 433 -7.37 4.27 -13.90
C ASP A 433 -7.14 5.52 -14.76
N THR A 434 -6.78 6.62 -14.11
CA THR A 434 -6.69 7.94 -14.76
C THR A 434 -5.58 8.00 -15.81
N PHE A 435 -4.45 7.34 -15.56
CA PHE A 435 -3.34 7.29 -16.50
C PHE A 435 -3.75 6.51 -17.75
N ARG A 436 -4.38 5.34 -17.58
CA ARG A 436 -4.80 4.49 -18.70
C ARG A 436 -5.98 5.08 -19.48
N LYS A 437 -6.91 5.80 -18.84
CA LYS A 437 -7.99 6.54 -19.51
C LYS A 437 -7.45 7.64 -20.42
N GLN A 438 -6.42 8.37 -20.00
CA GLN A 438 -5.83 9.46 -20.79
C GLN A 438 -4.79 8.95 -21.81
N ASN A 439 -4.13 7.82 -21.53
CA ASN A 439 -2.98 7.33 -22.30
C ASN A 439 -3.11 5.83 -22.65
N PRO A 440 -4.17 5.40 -23.39
CA PRO A 440 -4.52 3.99 -23.57
C PRO A 440 -3.38 3.15 -24.15
N ASP A 441 -2.73 3.61 -25.22
CA ASP A 441 -1.64 2.92 -25.92
C ASP A 441 -0.23 3.27 -25.42
N VAL A 442 -0.11 3.96 -24.28
CA VAL A 442 1.20 4.41 -23.78
C VAL A 442 1.81 3.41 -22.80
N VAL A 443 3.05 3.02 -23.08
CA VAL A 443 3.93 2.25 -22.20
C VAL A 443 4.67 3.24 -21.29
N GLY A 444 4.13 3.40 -20.07
CA GLY A 444 4.76 4.14 -18.98
C GLY A 444 4.96 3.22 -17.78
N TYR A 445 6.11 3.34 -17.11
CA TYR A 445 6.46 2.57 -15.92
C TYR A 445 6.74 3.50 -14.76
N THR A 446 6.50 3.02 -13.53
CA THR A 446 6.72 3.76 -12.29
C THR A 446 7.77 3.10 -11.40
N TYR A 447 8.02 1.81 -11.57
CA TYR A 447 8.97 0.99 -10.81
C TYR A 447 10.05 0.36 -11.70
N TRP A 448 11.30 0.37 -11.23
CA TRP A 448 12.44 -0.34 -11.82
C TRP A 448 13.36 -0.89 -10.73
N GLY A 449 13.23 -2.18 -10.42
CA GLY A 449 14.06 -2.83 -9.40
C GLY A 449 15.57 -2.68 -9.62
N TYR A 450 16.31 -2.40 -8.54
CA TYR A 450 17.75 -2.12 -8.58
C TYR A 450 18.62 -3.20 -9.23
N ARG A 451 18.18 -4.48 -9.18
CA ARG A 451 18.93 -5.62 -9.75
C ARG A 451 19.19 -5.42 -11.24
N HIS A 452 20.46 -5.50 -11.64
CA HIS A 452 20.92 -5.28 -13.02
C HIS A 452 20.62 -3.88 -13.60
N GLY A 453 20.33 -2.87 -12.75
CA GLY A 453 20.15 -1.49 -13.18
C GLY A 453 18.95 -1.27 -14.12
N ALA A 454 17.81 -1.90 -13.83
CA ALA A 454 16.64 -1.95 -14.72
C ALA A 454 16.20 -0.59 -15.29
N ARG A 455 16.30 0.48 -14.50
CA ARG A 455 15.94 1.86 -14.88
C ARG A 455 16.72 2.37 -16.10
N LYS A 456 18.02 2.05 -16.20
CA LYS A 456 18.87 2.47 -17.34
C LYS A 456 18.43 1.87 -18.68
N GLY A 457 17.81 0.68 -18.65
CA GLY A 457 17.27 0.01 -19.84
C GLY A 457 15.76 0.09 -19.97
N ASN A 458 15.10 0.97 -19.20
CA ASN A 458 13.64 1.10 -19.08
C ASN A 458 12.90 -0.25 -18.88
N LYS A 459 13.49 -1.17 -18.10
CA LYS A 459 12.93 -2.51 -17.85
C LYS A 459 11.96 -2.48 -16.65
N GLY A 460 10.93 -1.65 -16.77
CA GLY A 460 10.06 -1.26 -15.66
C GLY A 460 8.71 -1.98 -15.58
N TRP A 461 7.96 -1.58 -14.56
CA TRP A 461 6.58 -1.99 -14.25
C TRP A 461 5.80 -0.73 -13.86
N ARG A 462 4.49 -0.66 -14.13
CA ARG A 462 3.59 0.35 -13.56
C ARG A 462 2.87 -0.26 -12.37
N LEU A 463 3.29 0.14 -11.17
CA LEU A 463 2.74 -0.35 -9.89
C LEU A 463 2.01 0.75 -9.11
N ASP A 464 2.25 2.00 -9.46
CA ASP A 464 1.71 3.18 -8.80
C ASP A 464 0.54 3.75 -9.63
N TYR A 465 -0.58 4.05 -8.98
CA TYR A 465 -1.81 4.46 -9.64
C TYR A 465 -2.44 5.69 -8.98
N PHE A 466 -3.22 6.43 -9.79
CA PHE A 466 -4.36 7.19 -9.31
C PHE A 466 -5.62 6.50 -9.85
N LEU A 467 -6.43 5.96 -8.95
CA LEU A 467 -7.76 5.45 -9.25
C LEU A 467 -8.78 6.44 -8.67
N VAL A 468 -9.73 6.90 -9.49
CA VAL A 468 -10.76 7.87 -9.06
C VAL A 468 -12.16 7.30 -9.25
N SER A 469 -13.10 7.74 -8.42
CA SER A 469 -14.53 7.54 -8.67
C SER A 469 -14.90 8.02 -10.08
N ASP A 470 -15.67 7.23 -10.82
CA ASP A 470 -16.11 7.57 -12.20
C ASP A 470 -16.77 8.97 -12.28
N ALA A 471 -17.52 9.36 -11.24
CA ALA A 471 -18.18 10.67 -11.13
C ALA A 471 -17.24 11.90 -11.19
N ILE A 472 -15.94 11.75 -10.96
CA ILE A 472 -14.93 12.82 -11.11
C ILE A 472 -13.87 12.48 -12.18
N ALA A 473 -14.07 11.40 -12.94
CA ALA A 473 -13.07 10.91 -13.88
C ALA A 473 -12.90 11.78 -15.15
N ASP A 474 -13.82 12.71 -15.41
CA ASP A 474 -13.72 13.71 -16.48
C ASP A 474 -13.14 15.05 -15.99
N ASP A 475 -13.19 15.32 -14.68
CA ASP A 475 -12.55 16.48 -14.04
C ASP A 475 -11.03 16.31 -13.88
N VAL A 476 -10.53 15.08 -14.07
CA VAL A 476 -9.09 14.80 -14.12
C VAL A 476 -8.47 15.49 -15.34
N HIS A 477 -7.85 16.64 -15.07
CA HIS A 477 -7.18 17.46 -16.06
C HIS A 477 -5.93 16.78 -16.62
N ASP A 478 -5.10 16.16 -15.77
CA ASP A 478 -3.86 15.49 -16.18
C ASP A 478 -3.53 14.33 -15.23
N SER A 479 -2.97 13.24 -15.77
CA SER A 479 -2.46 12.11 -15.00
C SER A 479 -1.15 11.62 -15.60
N PHE A 480 -0.06 11.82 -14.87
CA PHE A 480 1.30 11.80 -15.41
C PHE A 480 2.29 11.06 -14.51
N ILE A 481 3.43 10.69 -15.09
CA ILE A 481 4.55 10.01 -14.42
C ILE A 481 5.79 10.92 -14.49
N LEU A 482 6.65 10.92 -13.46
CA LEU A 482 7.91 11.69 -13.38
C LEU A 482 9.15 10.77 -13.38
N PRO A 483 9.43 10.05 -14.48
CA PRO A 483 10.47 9.00 -14.55
C PRO A 483 11.91 9.53 -14.42
N ASP A 484 12.09 10.84 -14.51
CA ASP A 484 13.33 11.59 -14.31
C ASP A 484 13.66 11.84 -12.83
N VAL A 485 12.65 11.88 -11.93
CA VAL A 485 12.88 12.06 -10.49
C VAL A 485 13.45 10.78 -9.87
N ILE A 486 14.73 10.85 -9.49
CA ILE A 486 15.49 9.75 -8.87
C ILE A 486 15.43 9.78 -7.34
N GLY A 487 15.77 8.66 -6.72
CA GLY A 487 15.96 8.53 -5.27
C GLY A 487 15.31 7.29 -4.65
N SER A 488 14.35 6.71 -5.37
CA SER A 488 13.72 5.41 -5.11
C SER A 488 13.82 4.53 -6.38
N ASP A 489 13.56 3.24 -6.24
CA ASP A 489 13.29 2.33 -7.37
C ASP A 489 11.92 2.60 -7.98
N HIS A 490 11.03 3.30 -7.28
CA HIS A 490 9.88 3.98 -7.86
C HIS A 490 10.20 5.44 -8.25
N CYS A 491 9.43 6.00 -9.17
CA CYS A 491 9.35 7.45 -9.40
C CYS A 491 7.98 8.00 -8.98
N PRO A 492 7.84 9.31 -8.74
CA PRO A 492 6.54 9.90 -8.46
C PRO A 492 5.58 9.78 -9.65
N ILE A 493 4.30 9.74 -9.32
CA ILE A 493 3.18 9.97 -10.23
C ILE A 493 2.41 11.21 -9.77
N GLY A 494 1.66 11.84 -10.67
CA GLY A 494 0.86 13.02 -10.36
C GLY A 494 -0.51 13.05 -11.02
N LEU A 495 -1.43 13.73 -10.34
CA LEU A 495 -2.80 13.99 -10.76
C LEU A 495 -3.06 15.50 -10.67
N VAL A 496 -3.69 16.08 -11.68
CA VAL A 496 -4.32 17.41 -11.59
C VAL A 496 -5.82 17.20 -11.73
N LEU A 497 -6.58 17.57 -10.71
CA LEU A 497 -8.04 17.45 -10.66
C LEU A 497 -8.65 18.85 -10.59
N LYS A 498 -9.64 19.15 -11.44
CA LYS A 498 -10.43 20.39 -11.36
C LYS A 498 -11.42 20.32 -10.19
N LEU A 499 -11.69 21.46 -9.56
CA LEU A 499 -12.55 21.59 -8.37
C LEU A 499 -13.73 22.54 -8.61
#